data_AF-A0A7Z0RK11-F1
#
_entry.id   AF-A0A7Z0RK11-F1
#
_cell.length_a   1.000
_cell.length_b   1.000
_cell.length_c   1.000
_cell.angle_alpha   90.00
_cell.angle_beta   90.00
_cell.angle_gamma   90.00
#
_symmetry.space_group_name_H-M   'P 1'
#
loop_
_entity.id
_entity.type
_entity.pdbx_description
1 polymer ?
#
loop_
_entity_poly.entity_id
_entity_poly.type
_entity_poly.pdbx_seq_one_letter_code
_entity_poly.pdbx_strand_id
1 'polypeptide(L)' 'MDLKAYREDQLKVIAEIEFDLEFASTRNFRMFQRGPDGVDVDITGAHVERCKKLVKHLKHAVEITDVQLANSSK' A
#
# COMPACT_ATOMS: atom_id res chain seq x y z
N MET A 1 13.19 -20.08 -5.43
CA MET A 1 12.31 -18.95 -5.77
C MET A 1 13.22 -17.87 -6.33
N ASP A 2 12.93 -17.32 -7.52
CA ASP A 2 13.76 -16.27 -8.12
C ASP A 2 13.49 -14.94 -7.41
N LEU A 3 14.49 -14.44 -6.68
CA LEU A 3 14.40 -13.21 -5.88
C LEU A 3 14.12 -11.99 -6.75
N LYS A 4 14.57 -12.00 -8.01
CA LYS A 4 14.29 -10.92 -8.96
C LYS A 4 12.81 -10.91 -9.35
N ALA A 5 12.25 -12.07 -9.67
CA ALA A 5 10.83 -12.21 -9.99
C ALA A 5 9.95 -11.82 -8.79
N TYR A 6 10.34 -12.21 -7.57
CA TYR A 6 9.62 -11.84 -6.36
C TYR A 6 9.62 -10.32 -6.10
N ARG A 7 10.74 -9.65 -6.37
CA ARG A 7 10.85 -8.18 -6.29
C ARG A 7 9.96 -7.47 -7.31
N GLU A 8 9.96 -7.94 -8.56
CA GLU A 8 9.12 -7.38 -9.61
C GLU A 8 7.62 -7.51 -9.28
N ASP A 9 7.21 -8.66 -8.72
CA ASP A 9 5.86 -8.86 -8.21
C ASP A 9 5.51 -7.90 -7.07
N GLN A 10 6.42 -7.68 -6.11
CA GLN A 10 6.20 -6.73 -5.01
C GLN A 10 5.99 -5.30 -5.53
N LEU A 11 6.81 -4.85 -6.48
CA LEU A 11 6.68 -3.51 -7.07
C LEU A 11 5.37 -3.37 -7.86
N LYS A 12 4.96 -4.43 -8.57
CA LYS A 12 3.69 -4.45 -9.31
C LYS A 12 2.49 -4.30 -8.37
N VAL A 13 2.45 -5.09 -7.30
CA VAL A 13 1.37 -5.01 -6.28
C VAL A 13 1.32 -3.62 -5.64
N ILE A 14 2.48 -3.04 -5.32
CA ILE A 14 2.55 -1.68 -4.78
C ILE A 14 1.95 -0.66 -5.76
N ALA A 15 2.28 -0.76 -7.05
CA ALA A 15 1.76 0.14 -8.08
C ALA A 15 0.24 -0.01 -8.28
N GLU A 16 -0.29 -1.24 -8.20
CA GLU A 16 -1.73 -1.51 -8.26
C GLU A 16 -2.46 -0.83 -7.08
N ILE A 17 -1.92 -0.93 -5.86
CA ILE A 17 -2.51 -0.25 -4.68
C ILE A 17 -2.49 1.28 -4.85
N GLU A 18 -1.40 1.85 -5.39
CA GLU A 18 -1.32 3.29 -5.64
C GLU A 18 -2.35 3.74 -6.68
N PHE A 19 -2.51 2.97 -7.75
CA PHE A 19 -3.52 3.22 -8.77
C PHE A 19 -4.94 3.15 -8.18
N ASP A 20 -5.25 2.14 -7.37
CA ASP A 20 -6.55 1.99 -6.74
C ASP A 20 -6.89 3.16 -5.81
N LEU A 21 -5.91 3.67 -5.05
CA LEU A 21 -6.08 4.84 -4.19
C LEU A 21 -6.39 6.11 -4.99
N GLU A 22 -5.67 6.32 -6.09
CA GLU A 22 -5.91 7.44 -6.99
C GLU A 22 -7.29 7.30 -7.67
N PHE A 23 -7.59 6.13 -8.20
CA PHE A 23 -8.88 5.84 -8.83
C PHE A 23 -10.06 6.04 -7.88
N ALA A 24 -9.98 5.55 -6.64
CA ALA A 24 -11.00 5.74 -5.62
C ALA A 24 -11.23 7.24 -5.32
N SER A 25 -10.16 8.05 -5.34
CA SER A 25 -10.28 9.50 -5.16
C SER A 25 -11.01 10.18 -6.32
N THR A 26 -10.78 9.75 -7.57
CA THR A 26 -11.45 10.34 -8.76
C THR A 26 -12.93 10.02 -8.85
N ARG A 27 -13.39 8.93 -8.22
CA ARG A 27 -14.78 8.45 -8.29
C ARG A 27 -15.63 8.86 -7.08
N ASN A 28 -15.11 9.69 -6.18
CA ASN A 28 -15.76 10.07 -4.92
C ASN A 28 -16.21 8.86 -4.09
N PHE A 29 -15.39 7.81 -4.04
CA PHE A 29 -15.69 6.64 -3.22
C PHE A 29 -15.67 7.05 -1.73
N ARG A 30 -16.70 6.66 -0.97
CA ARG A 30 -16.77 6.92 0.47
C ARG A 30 -16.84 5.61 1.23
N MET A 31 -16.01 5.51 2.27
CA MET A 31 -16.01 4.40 3.21
C MET A 31 -16.64 4.84 4.52
N PHE A 32 -17.61 4.07 4.97
CA PHE A 32 -18.27 4.28 6.25
C PHE A 32 -17.97 3.11 7.18
N GLN A 33 -17.77 3.42 8.46
CA GLN A 33 -17.65 2.44 9.51
C GLN A 33 -18.78 2.67 10.51
N ARG A 34 -19.53 1.62 10.81
CA ARG A 34 -20.60 1.68 11.81
C ARG A 34 -20.01 1.79 13.21
N GLY A 35 -20.35 2.87 13.90
CA GLY A 35 -19.94 3.14 15.27
C GLY A 35 -20.68 2.27 16.30
N PRO A 36 -20.23 2.28 17.56
CA PRO A 36 -20.86 1.53 18.66
C PRO A 36 -22.29 2.01 18.97
N ASP A 37 -22.58 3.29 18.68
CA ASP A 37 -23.89 3.92 18.78
C ASP A 37 -24.80 3.64 17.57
N GLY A 38 -24.29 2.89 16.58
CA GLY A 38 -25.00 2.53 15.36
C GLY A 38 -24.94 3.59 14.27
N VAL A 39 -24.24 4.71 14.47
CA VAL A 39 -24.08 5.79 13.48
C VAL A 39 -22.94 5.46 12.51
N ASP A 40 -23.17 5.68 11.21
CA ASP A 40 -22.14 5.50 10.20
C ASP A 40 -21.19 6.71 10.17
N VAL A 41 -19.91 6.47 10.42
CA VAL A 41 -18.85 7.48 10.41
C VAL A 41 -18.08 7.38 9.11
N ASP A 42 -17.93 8.50 8.40
CA ASP A 42 -17.07 8.57 7.22
C ASP A 42 -15.59 8.42 7.64
N ILE A 43 -14.97 7.33 7.20
CA ILE A 43 -13.57 7.01 7.47
C ILE A 43 -12.70 7.08 6.20
N THR A 44 -13.21 7.63 5.09
CA THR A 44 -12.54 7.64 3.78
C THR A 44 -11.14 8.23 3.87
N GLY A 45 -11.01 9.45 4.42
CA GLY A 45 -9.73 10.12 4.58
C GLY A 45 -8.76 9.32 5.46
N ALA A 46 -9.24 8.82 6.60
CA ALA A 46 -8.43 8.02 7.51
C ALA A 46 -7.97 6.69 6.88
N HIS A 47 -8.81 6.07 6.04
CA HIS A 47 -8.47 4.85 5.33
C HIS A 47 -7.43 5.12 4.24
N VAL A 48 -7.63 6.16 3.41
CA VAL A 48 -6.66 6.57 2.38
C VAL A 48 -5.29 6.87 3.00
N GLU A 49 -5.24 7.60 4.11
CA GLU A 49 -3.98 7.90 4.79
C GLU A 49 -3.31 6.65 5.37
N ARG A 50 -4.07 5.67 5.87
CA ARG A 50 -3.50 4.38 6.29
C ARG A 50 -2.91 3.60 5.11
N CYS A 51 -3.60 3.55 3.97
CA CYS A 51 -3.09 2.85 2.79
C CYS A 51 -1.83 3.52 2.23
N LYS A 52 -1.78 4.87 2.19
CA LYS A 52 -0.55 5.59 1.81
C LYS A 52 0.63 5.27 2.73
N LYS A 53 0.39 5.22 4.05
CA LYS A 53 1.43 4.81 5.02
C LYS A 53 1.90 3.38 4.76
N LEU A 54 0.97 2.46 4.51
CA LEU A 54 1.30 1.06 4.20
C LEU A 54 2.15 0.95 2.93
N VAL A 55 1.75 1.60 1.84
CA VAL A 55 2.52 1.67 0.58
C VAL A 55 3.93 2.19 0.83
N LYS A 56 4.08 3.26 1.61
CA LYS A 56 5.40 3.80 1.98
C LYS A 56 6.26 2.77 2.70
N HIS A 57 5.70 2.04 3.67
CA HIS A 57 6.43 0.99 4.38
C HIS A 57 6.81 -0.19 3.48
N LEU A 58 5.93 -0.59 2.57
CA LEU A 58 6.22 -1.65 1.59
C LEU A 58 7.36 -1.26 0.65
N LYS A 59 7.34 -0.04 0.10
CA LYS A 59 8.44 0.49 -0.71
C LYS A 59 9.77 0.45 0.04
N HIS A 60 9.75 0.90 1.30
CA HIS A 60 10.95 0.88 2.13
C HIS A 60 11.47 -0.55 2.42
N ALA A 61 10.57 -1.52 2.63
CA ALA A 61 10.96 -2.91 2.83
C ALA A 61 11.62 -3.51 1.56
N VAL A 62 11.10 -3.17 0.37
CA VAL A 62 11.71 -3.55 -0.90
C VAL A 62 13.11 -2.95 -1.04
N GLU A 63 13.28 -1.65 -0.72
CA GLU A 63 14.58 -0.98 -0.75
C GLU A 63 15.61 -1.63 0.20
N ILE A 64 15.21 -1.96 1.43
CA ILE A 64 16.09 -2.65 2.39
C ILE A 64 16.52 -4.01 1.83
N THR A 65 15.58 -4.75 1.23
CA THR A 65 15.86 -6.06 0.64
C THR A 65 16.85 -5.93 -0.52
N ASP A 66 16.68 -4.93 -1.39
CA ASP A 66 17.60 -4.62 -2.49
C ASP A 66 19.02 -4.32 -1.96
N VAL A 67 19.14 -3.51 -0.91
CA VAL A 67 20.42 -3.19 -0.26
C VAL A 67 21.07 -4.44 0.33
N GLN A 68 20.30 -5.30 1.01
CA GLN A 68 20.82 -6.54 1.59
C GLN A 68 21.31 -7.53 0.52
N LEU A 69 20.56 -7.68 -0.57
CA LEU A 69 20.97 -8.55 -1.70
C LEU A 69 22.27 -8.05 -2.34
N ALA A 70 22.38 -6.74 -2.59
CA ALA A 70 23.59 -6.13 -3.14
C ALA A 70 24.81 -6.33 -2.21
N ASN A 71 24.62 -6.25 -0.90
CA ASN A 71 25.69 -6.46 0.08
C ASN A 71 26.07 -7.93 0.26
N SER A 72 25.13 -8.87 0.10
CA SER A 72 25.41 -10.31 0.19
C SER A 72 26.18 -10.89 -1.00
N SER A 73 26.31 -10.10 -2.08
CA SER A 73 27.02 -10.48 -3.30
C SER A 73 28.50 -10.04 -3.29
N LYS A 74 29.02 -9.57 -2.15
CA LYS A 74 30.43 -9.22 -1.90
C LYS A 74 31.05 -10.19 -0.91
#